data_AF-R7V3K3-F1
#
_entry.id   AF-R7V3K3-F1
#
_cell.length_a   1.000
_cell.length_b   1.000
_cell.length_c   1.000
_cell.angle_alpha   90.00
_cell.angle_beta   90.00
_cell.angle_gamma   90.00
#
_symmetry.space_group_name_H-M   'P 1'
#
loop_
_entity.id
_entity.type
_entity.pdbx_description
1 polymer ?
#
loop_
_entity_poly.entity_id
_entity_poly.type
_entity_poly.pdbx_seq_one_letter_code
_entity_poly.pdbx_strand_id
1 'polypeptide(L)'
;MQMSISLLYSFHCSTSEWHTSYIQTVKNPPSVRLLWKSKSICLLAISAILCTCSLSVSFFPSTLRTQGTRNRSQFAALPPPAFAPLLPICSNDFLRDFATKHHRYPDSINWHSNYSSFSPASCRVVSHNILKCLKRKKMKRIAVYGASQVKRYRLALVEALERAGLSCDYVSQEERQPLRNIDMDYFAAGNKTLRSSMVVGQDYGCTGCSGSLTSCKYKNSSEFVMIEHISTENVNTKYLILNESIVASTFEKFIFNVHLKDSFPDLSVFFVPMNHIKQNPVWNFHHDFPRALLPVVKKAKPPQCDFFFIPGTAEFEQHRKAHNYKDMLWYGLLATDAIRRLNAELFKLLEGEVTNKKSKIYSFLDLVDVTLPVSHLSLDGVHFTPEWYSVFWKVFLDVYCQNK
;
A
#
# COMPACT_ATOMS: atom_id res chain seq x y z
N MET A 1 -57.97 21.65 -14.19
CA MET A 1 -58.98 22.18 -13.25
C MET A 1 -59.43 21.02 -12.37
N GLN A 2 -58.75 20.82 -11.24
CA GLN A 2 -59.19 19.99 -10.12
C GLN A 2 -58.25 20.32 -8.95
N MET A 3 -58.78 21.08 -7.99
CA MET A 3 -58.13 21.37 -6.71
C MET A 3 -58.27 20.15 -5.82
N SER A 4 -57.23 19.82 -5.06
CA SER A 4 -57.35 19.13 -3.78
C SER A 4 -56.19 19.56 -2.88
N ILE A 5 -56.57 19.91 -1.65
CA ILE A 5 -55.81 20.54 -0.57
C ILE A 5 -55.44 19.46 0.46
N SER A 6 -54.40 19.73 1.26
CA SER A 6 -53.99 19.09 2.53
C SER A 6 -52.89 18.04 2.42
N LEU A 7 -51.89 17.91 3.30
CA LEU A 7 -51.61 18.56 4.60
C LEU A 7 -50.09 18.39 4.87
N LEU A 8 -49.43 19.48 5.25
CA LEU A 8 -48.04 19.53 5.71
C LEU A 8 -47.97 19.17 7.21
N TYR A 9 -47.04 18.31 7.61
CA TYR A 9 -46.59 18.20 9.00
C TYR A 9 -45.09 18.51 9.07
N SER A 10 -44.78 19.67 9.64
CA SER A 10 -43.45 20.10 10.06
C SER A 10 -43.31 19.84 11.55
N PHE A 11 -42.21 19.20 11.98
CA PHE A 11 -41.79 19.20 13.37
C PHE A 11 -40.64 20.18 13.55
N HIS A 12 -40.96 21.32 14.17
CA HIS A 12 -40.02 22.19 14.87
C HIS A 12 -39.89 21.70 16.31
N CYS A 13 -38.66 21.62 16.81
CA CYS A 13 -38.39 21.67 18.23
C CYS A 13 -37.22 22.63 18.45
N SER A 14 -37.54 23.79 19.02
CA SER A 14 -36.62 24.83 19.48
C SER A 14 -36.99 25.14 20.92
N THR A 15 -36.02 25.00 21.82
CA THR A 15 -35.90 25.65 23.14
C THR A 15 -34.45 25.46 23.56
N SER A 16 -33.75 26.33 24.29
CA SER A 16 -33.84 27.74 24.59
C SER A 16 -32.51 28.08 25.29
N GLU A 17 -32.01 29.29 25.06
CA GLU A 17 -30.80 29.84 25.65
C GLU A 17 -30.88 29.91 27.19
N TRP A 18 -29.76 29.64 27.86
CA TRP A 18 -29.45 30.24 29.17
C TRP A 18 -27.96 30.63 29.18
N HIS A 19 -27.73 31.94 29.15
CA HIS A 19 -26.47 32.59 29.47
C HIS A 19 -26.43 32.84 30.98
N THR A 20 -25.36 32.40 31.65
CA THR A 20 -24.83 33.14 32.81
C THR A 20 -23.34 32.89 32.97
N SER A 21 -22.58 33.99 32.89
CA SER A 21 -21.18 34.10 33.30
C SER A 21 -20.99 33.78 34.78
N TYR A 22 -19.89 33.11 35.13
CA TYR A 22 -19.18 33.40 36.38
C TYR A 22 -17.67 33.18 36.19
N ILE A 23 -16.92 34.27 36.32
CA ILE A 23 -15.48 34.28 36.55
C ILE A 23 -15.29 34.12 38.07
N GLN A 24 -14.49 33.14 38.50
CA GLN A 24 -13.49 33.34 39.56
C GLN A 24 -12.54 32.15 39.69
N THR A 25 -11.26 32.49 39.60
CA THR A 25 -10.04 31.88 40.16
C THR A 25 -10.23 30.90 41.31
N VAL A 26 -9.40 29.83 41.37
CA VAL A 26 -8.43 29.53 42.45
C VAL A 26 -7.79 28.13 42.28
N LYS A 27 -6.44 28.17 42.22
CA LYS A 27 -5.40 27.26 42.76
C LYS A 27 -5.39 25.74 42.46
N ASN A 28 -4.22 25.30 41.95
CA ASN A 28 -3.62 23.96 41.98
C ASN A 28 -3.93 23.14 43.24
N PRO A 29 -3.98 21.80 43.15
CA PRO A 29 -2.88 20.99 43.72
C PRO A 29 -2.63 19.67 42.93
N PRO A 30 -1.81 18.71 43.40
CA PRO A 30 -0.42 18.56 43.00
C PRO A 30 -0.13 17.27 42.20
N SER A 31 1.02 17.27 41.55
CA SER A 31 1.69 16.14 40.92
C SER A 31 2.00 15.01 41.91
N VAL A 32 1.47 13.80 41.65
CA VAL A 32 1.95 12.57 42.26
C VAL A 32 2.96 11.92 41.32
N ARG A 33 4.24 11.98 41.71
CA ARG A 33 5.33 11.19 41.14
C ARG A 33 5.22 9.76 41.66
N LEU A 34 4.98 8.79 40.77
CA LEU A 34 5.20 7.38 41.07
C LEU A 34 6.57 6.97 40.52
N LEU A 35 7.55 6.89 41.42
CA LEU A 35 8.82 6.20 41.20
C LEU A 35 8.54 4.69 41.14
N TRP A 36 8.82 4.06 40.00
CA TRP A 36 9.09 2.62 39.96
C TRP A 36 10.57 2.41 39.69
N LYS A 37 11.31 2.11 40.76
CA LYS A 37 12.62 1.48 40.71
C LYS A 37 12.39 -0.03 40.70
N SER A 38 12.83 -0.73 39.68
CA SER A 38 13.26 -2.12 39.83
C SER A 38 14.51 -2.35 38.96
N LYS A 39 15.58 -2.79 39.62
CA LYS A 39 16.77 -3.36 39.01
C LYS A 39 17.22 -4.56 39.85
N SER A 40 17.81 -5.50 39.13
CA SER A 40 18.66 -6.64 39.56
C SER A 40 17.86 -7.90 39.92
N ILE A 41 17.89 -8.99 39.13
CA ILE A 41 18.98 -9.87 38.63
C ILE A 41 19.57 -10.76 39.74
N CYS A 42 19.65 -12.07 39.42
CA CYS A 42 20.27 -13.26 40.07
C CYS A 42 19.21 -14.27 40.53
N LEU A 43 19.26 -15.60 40.29
CA LEU A 43 20.32 -16.54 39.87
C LEU A 43 19.68 -17.80 39.22
N LEU A 44 20.47 -18.41 38.31
CA LEU A 44 20.74 -19.85 38.10
C LEU A 44 19.61 -20.92 37.98
N ALA A 45 19.65 -21.57 36.80
CA ALA A 45 19.82 -23.02 36.57
C ALA A 45 19.01 -24.03 37.40
N ILE A 46 18.24 -24.88 36.69
CA ILE A 46 18.25 -26.34 36.88
C ILE A 46 17.82 -27.01 35.56
N SER A 47 18.58 -28.05 35.24
CA SER A 47 18.55 -28.92 34.08
C SER A 47 17.39 -29.93 34.09
N ALA A 48 17.05 -30.40 32.87
CA ALA A 48 16.64 -31.77 32.51
C ALA A 48 15.41 -32.40 33.19
N ILE A 49 14.48 -32.90 32.34
CA ILE A 49 14.02 -34.30 32.37
C ILE A 49 13.44 -34.64 30.98
N LEU A 50 14.00 -35.72 30.42
CA LEU A 50 13.52 -36.47 29.26
C LEU A 50 12.18 -37.17 29.56
N CYS A 51 11.32 -37.33 28.54
CA CYS A 51 10.51 -38.55 28.29
C CYS A 51 9.71 -38.33 27.01
N THR A 52 10.20 -38.75 25.84
CA THR A 52 9.84 -40.00 25.15
C THR A 52 8.35 -40.39 25.26
N CYS A 53 7.59 -40.17 24.19
CA CYS A 53 6.52 -41.07 23.73
C CYS A 53 6.29 -40.83 22.23
N SER A 54 7.08 -41.53 21.42
CA SER A 54 6.86 -41.77 20.01
C SER A 54 5.69 -42.75 19.84
N LEU A 55 4.58 -42.29 19.27
CA LEU A 55 3.53 -43.14 18.71
C LEU A 55 3.60 -43.03 17.18
N SER A 56 4.42 -43.92 16.61
CA SER A 56 4.39 -44.26 15.19
C SER A 56 3.15 -45.10 14.90
N VAL A 57 2.14 -44.49 14.28
CA VAL A 57 1.01 -45.21 13.69
C VAL A 57 1.41 -45.63 12.28
N SER A 58 1.76 -46.91 12.12
CA SER A 58 2.02 -47.54 10.84
C SER A 58 0.70 -47.91 10.18
N PHE A 59 0.31 -47.21 9.12
CA PHE A 59 -0.79 -47.64 8.25
C PHE A 59 -0.25 -48.63 7.22
N PHE A 60 -0.72 -49.88 7.28
CA PHE A 60 -0.57 -50.86 6.21
C PHE A 60 -1.50 -50.49 5.05
N PRO A 61 -1.00 -50.30 3.81
CA PRO A 61 -1.85 -50.29 2.64
C PRO A 61 -2.13 -51.73 2.22
N SER A 62 -3.38 -52.14 2.33
CA SER A 62 -3.90 -53.39 1.77
C SER A 62 -3.74 -53.38 0.26
N THR A 63 -2.83 -54.21 -0.24
CA THR A 63 -2.72 -54.58 -1.66
C THR A 63 -3.95 -55.37 -2.09
N LEU A 64 -4.87 -54.71 -2.81
CA LEU A 64 -5.88 -55.39 -3.62
C LEU A 64 -5.37 -55.48 -5.05
N ARG A 65 -4.92 -56.69 -5.42
CA ARG A 65 -4.44 -57.04 -6.75
C ARG A 65 -5.49 -57.87 -7.47
N THR A 66 -5.85 -57.38 -8.67
CA THR A 66 -6.42 -58.11 -9.83
C THR A 66 -7.84 -58.68 -9.67
N GLN A 67 -8.75 -58.62 -10.64
CA GLN A 67 -8.61 -58.88 -12.08
C GLN A 67 -9.90 -58.38 -12.77
N GLY A 68 -9.80 -57.61 -13.85
CA GLY A 68 -10.97 -57.06 -14.54
C GLY A 68 -10.70 -56.80 -16.02
N THR A 69 -10.92 -57.86 -16.80
CA THR A 69 -11.29 -57.90 -18.23
C THR A 69 -10.97 -56.69 -19.12
N ARG A 70 -9.98 -56.93 -19.99
CA ARG A 70 -9.54 -56.10 -21.10
C ARG A 70 -10.58 -56.12 -22.24
N ASN A 71 -11.62 -55.29 -22.17
CA ASN A 71 -12.45 -54.99 -23.33
C ASN A 71 -11.81 -53.87 -24.15
N ARG A 72 -11.21 -54.27 -25.27
CA ARG A 72 -10.63 -53.40 -26.30
C ARG A 72 -11.75 -52.85 -27.19
N SER A 73 -12.62 -52.03 -26.62
CA SER A 73 -13.55 -51.21 -27.38
C SER A 73 -12.84 -49.95 -27.87
N GLN A 74 -12.98 -49.71 -29.16
CA GLN A 74 -12.44 -48.59 -29.93
C GLN A 74 -12.65 -47.26 -29.18
N PHE A 75 -11.57 -46.71 -28.62
CA PHE A 75 -11.52 -45.30 -28.28
C PHE A 75 -11.43 -44.54 -29.60
N ALA A 76 -12.57 -44.01 -30.03
CA ALA A 76 -12.58 -42.91 -30.98
C ALA A 76 -11.58 -41.86 -30.47
N ALA A 77 -10.62 -41.50 -31.31
CA ALA A 77 -9.66 -40.45 -31.00
C ALA A 77 -10.45 -39.21 -30.58
N LEU A 78 -10.35 -38.84 -29.29
CA LEU A 78 -10.83 -37.55 -28.83
C LEU A 78 -10.20 -36.50 -29.76
N PRO A 79 -11.00 -35.59 -30.33
CA PRO A 79 -10.44 -34.51 -31.11
C PRO A 79 -9.35 -33.82 -30.28
N PRO A 80 -8.21 -33.45 -30.89
CA PRO A 80 -7.13 -32.78 -30.17
C PRO A 80 -7.74 -31.61 -29.39
N PRO A 81 -7.35 -31.41 -28.12
CA PRO A 81 -7.94 -30.37 -27.29
C PRO A 81 -7.91 -29.07 -28.07
N ALA A 82 -9.10 -28.53 -28.36
CA ALA A 82 -9.25 -27.25 -29.03
C ALA A 82 -8.31 -26.27 -28.32
N PHE A 83 -7.36 -25.70 -29.06
CA PHE A 83 -6.34 -24.80 -28.52
C PHE A 83 -7.04 -23.80 -27.59
N ALA A 84 -6.82 -23.95 -26.28
CA ALA A 84 -7.42 -23.05 -25.31
C ALA A 84 -7.08 -21.62 -25.73
N PRO A 85 -8.07 -20.72 -25.88
CA PRO A 85 -7.81 -19.39 -26.38
C PRO A 85 -6.74 -18.73 -25.51
N LEU A 86 -5.65 -18.31 -26.15
CA LEU A 86 -4.53 -17.67 -25.47
C LEU A 86 -5.06 -16.43 -24.73
N LEU A 87 -4.91 -16.42 -23.41
CA LEU A 87 -5.30 -15.28 -22.59
C LEU A 87 -4.62 -13.99 -23.09
N PRO A 88 -5.32 -12.84 -23.05
CA PRO A 88 -4.73 -11.56 -23.42
C PRO A 88 -3.55 -11.22 -22.50
N ILE A 89 -2.64 -10.37 -22.98
CA ILE A 89 -1.49 -9.94 -22.19
C ILE A 89 -1.92 -8.89 -21.16
N CYS A 90 -1.55 -9.08 -19.90
CA CYS A 90 -1.77 -8.08 -18.85
C CYS A 90 -0.97 -6.81 -19.16
N SER A 91 -1.65 -5.69 -19.31
CA SER A 91 -1.08 -4.36 -19.55
C SER A 91 -1.92 -3.30 -18.85
N ASN A 92 -1.44 -2.07 -18.73
CA ASN A 92 -2.25 -0.97 -18.20
C ASN A 92 -3.54 -0.74 -19.01
N ASP A 93 -3.49 -0.94 -20.33
CA ASP A 93 -4.67 -0.85 -21.19
C ASP A 93 -5.65 -1.99 -20.92
N PHE A 94 -5.17 -3.21 -20.74
CA PHE A 94 -6.02 -4.34 -20.32
C PHE A 94 -6.71 -4.07 -18.98
N LEU A 95 -5.96 -3.62 -17.96
CA LEU A 95 -6.53 -3.34 -16.64
C LEU A 95 -7.58 -2.22 -16.69
N ARG A 96 -7.33 -1.18 -17.51
CA ARG A 96 -8.30 -0.14 -17.78
C ARG A 96 -9.57 -0.69 -18.43
N ASP A 97 -9.42 -1.44 -19.52
CA ASP A 97 -10.56 -1.99 -20.27
C ASP A 97 -11.38 -2.95 -19.39
N PHE A 98 -10.70 -3.72 -18.52
CA PHE A 98 -11.35 -4.54 -17.50
C PHE A 98 -12.16 -3.67 -16.52
N ALA A 99 -11.55 -2.63 -15.95
CA ALA A 99 -12.23 -1.72 -15.03
C ALA A 99 -13.42 -1.02 -15.69
N THR A 100 -13.29 -0.56 -16.94
CA THR A 100 -14.38 0.06 -17.71
C THR A 100 -15.54 -0.91 -17.94
N LYS A 101 -15.26 -2.19 -18.17
CA LYS A 101 -16.29 -3.19 -18.45
C LYS A 101 -16.95 -3.74 -17.18
N HIS A 102 -16.17 -3.91 -16.11
CA HIS A 102 -16.58 -4.68 -14.94
C HIS A 102 -16.80 -3.82 -13.69
N HIS A 103 -16.40 -2.55 -13.68
CA HIS A 103 -16.52 -1.64 -12.53
C HIS A 103 -15.90 -2.22 -11.25
N ARG A 104 -14.77 -2.92 -11.40
CA ARG A 104 -13.99 -3.53 -10.31
C ARG A 104 -12.57 -3.94 -10.76
N TYR A 105 -11.72 -4.32 -9.80
CA TYR A 105 -10.46 -5.00 -10.08
C TYR A 105 -10.66 -6.45 -10.52
N PRO A 106 -9.72 -7.03 -11.28
CA PRO A 106 -9.60 -8.49 -11.39
C PRO A 106 -9.31 -9.10 -10.01
N ASP A 107 -10.17 -10.02 -9.58
CA ASP A 107 -10.20 -10.62 -8.23
C ASP A 107 -9.81 -12.10 -8.20
N SER A 108 -9.87 -12.78 -9.35
CA SER A 108 -9.35 -14.14 -9.50
C SER A 108 -7.86 -14.10 -9.83
N ILE A 109 -7.01 -14.46 -8.87
CA ILE A 109 -5.54 -14.42 -9.00
C ILE A 109 -4.96 -15.84 -9.04
N ASN A 110 -4.17 -16.12 -10.08
CA ASN A 110 -3.41 -17.36 -10.21
C ASN A 110 -1.96 -17.11 -9.80
N TRP A 111 -1.52 -17.80 -8.76
CA TRP A 111 -0.12 -17.86 -8.38
C TRP A 111 0.59 -18.99 -9.11
N HIS A 112 1.84 -18.74 -9.52
CA HIS A 112 2.71 -19.83 -9.95
C HIS A 112 3.02 -20.74 -8.74
N SER A 113 3.17 -22.05 -8.97
CA SER A 113 3.29 -23.05 -7.90
C SER A 113 4.48 -22.84 -6.95
N ASN A 114 5.54 -22.18 -7.42
CA ASN A 114 6.71 -21.81 -6.63
C ASN A 114 6.68 -20.36 -6.09
N TYR A 115 5.53 -19.69 -6.19
CA TYR A 115 5.32 -18.30 -5.76
C TYR A 115 6.23 -17.25 -6.40
N SER A 116 6.84 -17.55 -7.55
CA SER A 116 7.76 -16.62 -8.24
C SER A 116 7.08 -15.59 -9.15
N SER A 117 5.76 -15.67 -9.30
CA SER A 117 4.92 -14.77 -10.11
C SER A 117 3.44 -15.01 -9.80
N PHE A 118 2.60 -14.03 -10.13
CA PHE A 118 1.15 -14.15 -10.14
C PHE A 118 0.57 -13.42 -11.37
N SER A 119 -0.64 -13.80 -11.75
CA SER A 119 -1.41 -13.13 -12.81
C SER A 119 -2.91 -13.22 -12.54
N PRO A 120 -3.72 -12.21 -12.89
CA PRO A 120 -5.17 -12.38 -12.95
C PRO A 120 -5.56 -13.56 -13.85
N ALA A 121 -6.61 -14.30 -13.53
CA ALA A 121 -7.08 -15.40 -14.39
C ALA A 121 -7.55 -14.92 -15.77
N SER A 122 -7.85 -13.63 -15.90
CA SER A 122 -8.33 -12.99 -17.13
C SER A 122 -7.21 -12.51 -18.07
N CYS A 123 -5.93 -12.55 -17.67
CA CYS A 123 -4.81 -12.19 -18.52
C CYS A 123 -3.51 -12.92 -18.14
N ARG A 124 -2.53 -12.96 -19.04
CA ARG A 124 -1.20 -13.49 -18.75
C ARG A 124 -0.17 -12.38 -18.61
N VAL A 125 0.65 -12.45 -17.56
CA VAL A 125 1.81 -11.57 -17.40
C VAL A 125 2.96 -12.11 -18.24
N VAL A 126 3.67 -11.22 -18.94
CA VAL A 126 4.80 -11.58 -19.83
C VAL A 126 6.00 -10.76 -19.40
N SER A 127 7.12 -11.44 -19.20
CA SER A 127 8.32 -10.77 -18.69
C SER A 127 8.97 -9.81 -19.67
N HIS A 128 9.46 -8.69 -19.12
CA HIS A 128 10.14 -7.63 -19.87
C HIS A 128 11.58 -7.40 -19.44
N ASN A 129 12.36 -6.89 -20.38
CA ASN A 129 13.67 -6.32 -20.07
C ASN A 129 13.48 -4.93 -19.42
N ILE A 130 13.67 -4.87 -18.10
CA ILE A 130 13.49 -3.66 -17.29
C ILE A 130 14.35 -2.50 -17.84
N LEU A 131 15.64 -2.72 -18.14
CA LEU A 131 16.53 -1.67 -18.67
C LEU A 131 15.98 -1.05 -19.96
N LYS A 132 15.57 -1.90 -20.90
CA LYS A 132 15.02 -1.46 -22.19
C LYS A 132 13.73 -0.66 -21.98
N CYS A 133 12.89 -1.11 -21.05
CA CYS A 133 11.66 -0.41 -20.69
C CYS A 133 11.94 0.98 -20.08
N LEU A 134 12.82 1.07 -19.09
CA LEU A 134 13.19 2.34 -18.44
C LEU A 134 13.77 3.34 -19.45
N LYS A 135 14.68 2.89 -20.32
CA LYS A 135 15.24 3.71 -21.41
C LYS A 135 14.16 4.16 -22.40
N ARG A 136 13.29 3.24 -22.85
CA ARG A 136 12.19 3.54 -23.77
C ARG A 136 11.25 4.61 -23.21
N LYS A 137 10.92 4.50 -21.92
CA LYS A 137 10.08 5.46 -21.20
C LYS A 137 10.84 6.70 -20.71
N LYS A 138 12.14 6.81 -21.00
CA LYS A 138 13.01 7.92 -20.57
C LYS A 138 12.95 8.17 -19.07
N MET A 139 12.87 7.10 -18.28
CA MET A 139 12.73 7.16 -16.82
C MET A 139 13.96 7.83 -16.20
N LYS A 140 13.74 8.87 -15.39
CA LYS A 140 14.76 9.57 -14.61
C LYS A 140 14.44 9.57 -13.12
N ARG A 141 13.17 9.56 -12.73
CA ARG A 141 12.78 9.56 -11.33
C ARG A 141 11.54 8.70 -11.07
N ILE A 142 11.62 7.84 -10.06
CA ILE A 142 10.53 7.04 -9.52
C ILE A 142 10.30 7.46 -8.08
N ALA A 143 9.06 7.76 -7.71
CA ALA A 143 8.70 8.01 -6.32
C ALA A 143 7.75 6.92 -5.82
N VAL A 144 8.00 6.43 -4.62
CA VAL A 144 7.20 5.40 -3.95
C VAL A 144 6.66 5.98 -2.65
N TYR A 145 5.35 5.94 -2.44
CA TYR A 145 4.68 6.60 -1.32
C TYR A 145 3.91 5.60 -0.47
N GLY A 146 3.95 5.81 0.84
CA GLY A 146 3.08 5.14 1.81
C GLY A 146 3.78 4.98 3.16
N ALA A 147 3.25 4.09 4.01
CA ALA A 147 3.70 3.95 5.40
C ALA A 147 4.84 2.91 5.56
N SER A 148 4.89 2.21 6.68
CA SER A 148 6.00 1.32 7.07
C SER A 148 6.37 0.25 6.03
N GLN A 149 5.37 -0.23 5.28
CA GLN A 149 5.54 -1.24 4.23
C GLN A 149 6.33 -0.73 3.03
N VAL A 150 6.27 0.57 2.76
CA VAL A 150 6.80 1.15 1.53
C VAL A 150 8.31 1.19 1.53
N LYS A 151 8.94 1.24 2.70
CA LYS A 151 10.39 1.00 2.82
C LYS A 151 10.78 -0.34 2.18
N ARG A 152 10.00 -1.41 2.40
CA ARG A 152 10.27 -2.75 1.84
C ARG A 152 10.00 -2.79 0.33
N TYR A 153 8.95 -2.13 -0.14
CA TYR A 153 8.73 -1.95 -1.58
C TYR A 153 9.90 -1.18 -2.22
N ARG A 154 10.36 -0.06 -1.66
CA ARG A 154 11.50 0.70 -2.22
C ARG A 154 12.78 -0.15 -2.26
N LEU A 155 13.08 -0.90 -1.19
CA LEU A 155 14.24 -1.80 -1.18
C LEU A 155 14.15 -2.85 -2.28
N ALA A 156 13.01 -3.53 -2.42
CA ALA A 156 12.81 -4.53 -3.46
C ALA A 156 12.84 -3.95 -4.89
N LEU A 157 12.42 -2.69 -5.08
CA LEU A 157 12.58 -1.99 -6.37
C LEU A 157 14.05 -1.76 -6.70
N VAL A 158 14.83 -1.28 -5.72
CA VAL A 158 16.28 -1.08 -5.88
C VAL A 158 16.96 -2.40 -6.24
N GLU A 159 16.68 -3.48 -5.49
CA GLU A 159 17.20 -4.82 -5.79
C GLU A 159 16.77 -5.32 -7.17
N ALA A 160 15.56 -5.00 -7.64
CA ALA A 160 15.13 -5.33 -8.99
C ALA A 160 15.94 -4.58 -10.07
N LEU A 161 16.29 -3.31 -9.82
CA LEU A 161 17.13 -2.53 -10.73
C LEU A 161 18.59 -2.99 -10.72
N GLU A 162 19.14 -3.34 -9.56
CA GLU A 162 20.48 -3.92 -9.44
C GLU A 162 20.58 -5.25 -10.19
N ARG A 163 19.59 -6.14 -10.01
CA ARG A 163 19.50 -7.40 -10.78
C ARG A 163 19.34 -7.16 -12.28
N ALA A 164 18.67 -6.08 -12.68
CA ALA A 164 18.59 -5.68 -14.08
C ALA A 164 19.92 -5.11 -14.63
N GLY A 165 20.89 -4.81 -13.75
CA GLY A 165 22.24 -4.39 -14.12
C GLY A 165 22.57 -2.92 -13.85
N LEU A 166 21.77 -2.20 -13.05
CA LEU A 166 22.13 -0.86 -12.54
C LEU A 166 23.05 -0.99 -11.32
N SER A 167 23.81 0.07 -11.04
CA SER A 167 24.53 0.24 -9.77
C SER A 167 23.77 1.25 -8.93
N CYS A 168 23.29 0.88 -7.75
CA CYS A 168 22.47 1.75 -6.91
C CYS A 168 23.23 2.21 -5.68
N ASP A 169 23.28 3.52 -5.48
CA ASP A 169 23.95 4.17 -4.36
C ASP A 169 22.92 4.95 -3.54
N TYR A 170 23.03 4.80 -2.23
CA TYR A 170 22.24 5.56 -1.28
C TYR A 170 22.67 7.04 -1.28
N VAL A 171 21.70 7.96 -1.34
CA VAL A 171 21.98 9.40 -1.44
C VAL A 171 21.69 10.11 -0.12
N SER A 172 20.49 9.93 0.44
CA SER A 172 20.09 10.59 1.69
C SER A 172 18.93 9.88 2.40
N GLN A 173 18.78 10.13 3.70
CA GLN A 173 17.59 9.83 4.50
C GLN A 173 17.01 11.08 5.11
N GLU A 174 15.74 10.98 5.43
CA GLU A 174 15.14 11.74 6.52
C GLU A 174 15.75 11.33 7.88
N GLU A 175 16.41 12.27 8.55
CA GLU A 175 17.04 12.12 9.87
C GLU A 175 16.14 12.71 10.97
N ARG A 176 15.05 11.99 11.27
CA ARG A 176 14.03 12.46 12.23
C ARG A 176 14.56 12.53 13.66
N GLN A 177 14.65 13.73 14.21
CA GLN A 177 15.03 14.00 15.60
C GLN A 177 14.15 15.11 16.21
N PRO A 178 13.25 14.81 17.17
CA PRO A 178 12.92 13.47 17.69
C PRO A 178 12.29 12.56 16.63
N LEU A 179 12.28 11.24 16.85
CA LEU A 179 11.87 10.22 15.87
C LEU A 179 10.46 10.38 15.28
N ARG A 180 9.59 11.16 15.93
CA ARG A 180 8.22 11.45 15.48
C ARG A 180 8.09 12.76 14.71
N ASN A 181 9.12 13.60 14.70
CA ASN A 181 9.10 14.87 13.98
C ASN A 181 9.63 14.67 12.57
N ILE A 182 9.01 15.34 11.62
CA ILE A 182 9.50 15.35 10.24
C ILE A 182 10.85 16.08 10.14
N ASP A 183 11.76 15.57 9.31
CA ASP A 183 13.02 16.26 9.03
C ASP A 183 12.82 17.35 7.97
N MET A 184 12.68 18.60 8.42
CA MET A 184 12.53 19.75 7.54
C MET A 184 13.75 20.00 6.65
N ASP A 185 14.95 19.60 7.08
CA ASP A 185 16.19 19.83 6.32
C ASP A 185 16.28 18.88 5.12
N TYR A 186 15.84 17.61 5.29
CA TYR A 186 15.65 16.68 4.18
C TYR A 186 14.74 17.26 3.10
N PHE A 187 13.56 17.78 3.49
CA PHE A 187 12.59 18.34 2.54
C PHE A 187 12.98 19.71 1.98
N ALA A 188 13.82 20.47 2.69
CA ALA A 188 14.35 21.72 2.17
C ALA A 188 15.45 21.51 1.14
N ALA A 189 16.15 20.37 1.19
CA ALA A 189 17.25 20.02 0.29
C ALA A 189 18.29 21.17 0.14
N GLY A 190 18.61 21.84 1.25
CA GLY A 190 19.55 22.97 1.30
C GLY A 190 18.96 24.35 0.95
N ASN A 191 17.69 24.44 0.54
CA ASN A 191 17.00 25.71 0.30
C ASN A 191 16.64 26.41 1.62
N LYS A 192 17.48 27.37 2.04
CA LYS A 192 17.33 28.10 3.30
C LYS A 192 16.03 28.91 3.38
N THR A 193 15.60 29.54 2.29
CA THR A 193 14.36 30.32 2.24
C THR A 193 13.16 29.41 2.47
N LEU A 194 13.07 28.31 1.72
CA LEU A 194 12.01 27.34 1.89
C LEU A 194 12.03 26.77 3.33
N ARG A 195 13.20 26.37 3.82
CA ARG A 195 13.38 25.85 5.18
C ARG A 195 12.86 26.78 6.28
N SER A 196 13.09 28.09 6.14
CA SER A 196 12.64 29.09 7.11
C SER A 196 11.12 29.29 7.13
N SER A 197 10.44 28.92 6.05
CA SER A 197 8.97 29.00 5.93
C SER A 197 8.24 27.71 6.34
N MET A 198 9.00 26.63 6.54
CA MET A 198 8.46 25.32 6.95
C MET A 198 8.13 25.31 8.44
N VAL A 199 7.02 24.66 8.78
CA VAL A 199 6.59 24.43 10.15
C VAL A 199 6.21 22.96 10.32
N VAL A 200 6.71 22.35 11.40
CA VAL A 200 6.28 21.03 11.85
C VAL A 200 4.87 21.17 12.41
N GLY A 201 3.92 20.42 11.87
CA GLY A 201 2.55 20.42 12.38
C GLY A 201 2.32 19.28 13.37
N GLN A 202 1.84 18.13 12.89
CA GLN A 202 1.55 16.96 13.73
C GLN A 202 2.72 15.96 13.75
N ASP A 203 2.78 15.14 14.80
CA ASP A 203 3.73 14.03 14.91
C ASP A 203 3.38 12.87 13.98
N TYR A 204 4.40 12.17 13.46
CA TYR A 204 4.25 10.85 12.85
C TYR A 204 3.84 9.80 13.88
N GLY A 205 2.90 8.93 13.52
CA GLY A 205 2.54 7.76 14.32
C GLY A 205 3.61 6.65 14.26
N CYS A 206 4.32 6.55 13.13
CA CYS A 206 5.31 5.53 12.84
C CYS A 206 6.74 6.06 13.06
N THR A 207 7.46 5.43 13.98
CA THR A 207 8.86 5.74 14.28
C THR A 207 9.85 5.15 13.25
N GLY A 208 9.42 4.18 12.45
CA GLY A 208 10.25 3.55 11.39
C GLY A 208 10.04 4.08 9.98
N CYS A 209 9.11 5.02 9.80
CA CYS A 209 8.68 5.53 8.50
C CYS A 209 9.43 6.82 8.15
N SER A 210 10.64 6.68 7.60
CA SER A 210 11.48 7.78 7.13
C SER A 210 11.60 7.79 5.61
N GLY A 211 11.57 8.98 5.01
CA GLY A 211 11.90 9.18 3.60
C GLY A 211 13.36 8.83 3.27
N SER A 212 13.63 8.47 2.02
CA SER A 212 15.00 8.18 1.57
C SER A 212 15.14 8.33 0.06
N LEU A 213 16.34 8.72 -0.40
CA LEU A 213 16.68 8.89 -1.80
C LEU A 213 17.82 7.96 -2.22
N THR A 214 17.73 7.41 -3.43
CA THR A 214 18.72 6.48 -4.01
C THR A 214 18.93 6.80 -5.46
N SER A 215 20.18 6.75 -5.92
CA SER A 215 20.55 6.94 -7.32
C SER A 215 20.96 5.60 -7.91
N CYS A 216 20.30 5.18 -8.99
CA CYS A 216 20.64 3.97 -9.71
C CYS A 216 21.21 4.32 -11.08
N LYS A 217 22.50 4.08 -11.28
CA LYS A 217 23.25 4.43 -12.49
C LYS A 217 23.29 3.27 -13.49
N TYR A 218 23.13 3.56 -14.77
CA TYR A 218 23.38 2.57 -15.83
C TYR A 218 24.88 2.29 -15.95
N LYS A 219 25.26 1.00 -16.06
CA LYS A 219 26.66 0.62 -16.30
C LYS A 219 27.20 1.34 -17.54
N ASN A 220 28.37 1.94 -17.40
CA ASN A 220 29.09 2.67 -18.46
C ASN A 220 28.31 3.86 -19.08
N SER A 221 27.37 4.47 -18.34
CA SER A 221 26.64 5.67 -18.76
C SER A 221 26.60 6.70 -17.63
N SER A 222 26.45 7.98 -17.97
CA SER A 222 26.17 9.05 -17.00
C SER A 222 24.70 9.14 -16.62
N GLU A 223 23.82 8.40 -17.31
CA GLU A 223 22.40 8.35 -17.02
C GLU A 223 22.12 7.61 -15.71
N PHE A 224 21.15 8.11 -14.95
CA PHE A 224 20.71 7.52 -13.69
C PHE A 224 19.18 7.62 -13.54
N VAL A 225 18.64 6.75 -12.68
CA VAL A 225 17.25 6.77 -12.22
C VAL A 225 17.27 7.02 -10.73
N MET A 226 16.66 8.12 -10.29
CA MET A 226 16.47 8.42 -8.87
C MET A 226 15.24 7.68 -8.34
N ILE A 227 15.38 6.99 -7.21
CA ILE A 227 14.26 6.37 -6.50
C ILE A 227 14.10 7.08 -5.17
N GLU A 228 12.95 7.69 -4.96
CA GLU A 228 12.60 8.33 -3.69
C GLU A 228 11.48 7.55 -2.99
N HIS A 229 11.69 7.27 -1.70
CA HIS A 229 10.64 6.85 -0.79
C HIS A 229 10.13 8.08 -0.03
N ILE A 230 8.83 8.37 -0.13
CA ILE A 230 8.17 9.44 0.61
C ILE A 230 7.18 8.82 1.59
N SER A 231 7.51 8.91 2.88
CA SER A 231 6.70 8.38 3.97
C SER A 231 5.38 9.14 4.08
N THR A 232 4.25 8.43 3.97
CA THR A 232 2.89 8.98 4.16
C THR A 232 2.06 7.96 4.93
N GLU A 233 1.43 8.35 6.04
CA GLU A 233 0.63 7.41 6.86
C GLU A 233 -0.87 7.54 6.60
N ASN A 234 -1.31 8.67 6.06
CA ASN A 234 -2.70 8.98 5.75
C ASN A 234 -2.77 9.91 4.53
N VAL A 235 -3.96 10.37 4.15
CA VAL A 235 -4.23 11.12 2.91
C VAL A 235 -4.55 12.59 3.12
N ASN A 236 -4.55 13.04 4.37
CA ASN A 236 -4.83 14.41 4.78
C ASN A 236 -4.11 14.71 6.11
N THR A 237 -2.80 14.83 6.02
CA THR A 237 -1.92 14.97 7.19
C THR A 237 -1.33 16.36 7.29
N LYS A 238 -0.79 16.71 8.46
CA LYS A 238 -0.15 18.01 8.70
C LYS A 238 1.28 17.84 9.25
N TYR A 239 2.02 16.81 8.83
CA TYR A 239 3.38 16.59 9.37
C TYR A 239 4.30 17.78 9.09
N LEU A 240 4.24 18.29 7.86
CA LEU A 240 5.00 19.46 7.41
C LEU A 240 4.07 20.36 6.60
N ILE A 241 4.06 21.64 6.94
CA ILE A 241 3.29 22.68 6.26
C ILE A 241 4.17 23.91 6.02
N LEU A 242 3.70 24.81 5.16
CA LEU A 242 4.28 26.16 5.07
C LEU A 242 3.46 27.13 5.93
N ASN A 243 4.14 27.97 6.70
CA ASN A 243 3.50 28.94 7.58
C ASN A 243 2.53 29.84 6.79
N GLU A 244 1.30 30.00 7.29
CA GLU A 244 0.25 30.85 6.72
C GLU A 244 -0.07 30.61 5.22
N SER A 245 0.29 29.45 4.68
CA SER A 245 0.16 29.17 3.24
C SER A 245 -0.96 28.18 2.93
N ILE A 246 -1.89 28.59 2.08
CA ILE A 246 -2.90 27.69 1.50
C ILE A 246 -2.30 26.69 0.49
N VAL A 247 -1.11 27.00 -0.06
CA VAL A 247 -0.42 26.21 -1.08
C VAL A 247 0.06 24.88 -0.52
N ALA A 248 0.45 24.85 0.76
CA ALA A 248 0.99 23.70 1.47
C ALA A 248 0.41 23.59 2.88
N SER A 249 -0.93 23.70 2.99
CA SER A 249 -1.67 23.62 4.26
C SER A 249 -1.84 22.19 4.81
N THR A 250 -1.43 21.19 4.04
CA THR A 250 -1.36 19.77 4.41
C THR A 250 -0.05 19.20 3.87
N PHE A 251 0.39 18.07 4.40
CA PHE A 251 1.62 17.43 3.97
C PHE A 251 1.54 16.94 2.54
N GLU A 252 0.39 16.41 2.10
CA GLU A 252 0.19 15.99 0.72
C GLU A 252 0.33 17.19 -0.23
N LYS A 253 -0.19 18.37 0.16
CA LYS A 253 0.02 19.61 -0.58
C LYS A 253 1.48 20.06 -0.58
N PHE A 254 2.16 19.94 0.55
CA PHE A 254 3.58 20.23 0.64
C PHE A 254 4.40 19.35 -0.32
N ILE A 255 4.18 18.03 -0.30
CA ILE A 255 4.89 17.09 -1.17
C ILE A 255 4.69 17.44 -2.65
N PHE A 256 3.44 17.63 -3.10
CA PHE A 256 3.17 17.78 -4.52
C PHE A 256 3.34 19.21 -5.05
N ASN A 257 3.05 20.25 -4.26
CA ASN A 257 3.14 21.64 -4.71
C ASN A 257 4.49 22.30 -4.39
N VAL A 258 5.30 21.70 -3.52
CA VAL A 258 6.56 22.28 -3.05
C VAL A 258 7.72 21.33 -3.30
N HIS A 259 7.77 20.18 -2.62
CA HIS A 259 8.90 19.25 -2.68
C HIS A 259 9.16 18.71 -4.10
N LEU A 260 8.10 18.27 -4.78
CA LEU A 260 8.19 17.66 -6.11
C LEU A 260 7.95 18.64 -7.25
N LYS A 261 7.74 19.93 -6.97
CA LYS A 261 7.29 20.92 -7.95
C LYS A 261 8.22 21.01 -9.17
N ASP A 262 9.52 21.11 -8.92
CA ASP A 262 10.53 21.33 -9.96
C ASP A 262 11.20 20.01 -10.42
N SER A 263 10.86 18.89 -9.79
CA SER A 263 11.47 17.57 -10.06
C SER A 263 10.45 16.44 -9.87
N PHE A 264 9.30 16.58 -10.54
CA PHE A 264 8.23 15.60 -10.43
C PHE A 264 8.67 14.25 -11.02
N PRO A 265 8.40 13.12 -10.36
CA PRO A 265 8.74 11.78 -10.86
C PRO A 265 8.07 11.45 -12.19
N ASP A 266 8.75 10.67 -13.04
CA ASP A 266 8.15 10.13 -14.27
C ASP A 266 7.17 8.98 -13.95
N LEU A 267 7.43 8.26 -12.85
CA LEU A 267 6.56 7.22 -12.29
C LEU A 267 6.35 7.43 -10.78
N SER A 268 5.10 7.60 -10.38
CA SER A 268 4.68 7.61 -8.97
C SER A 268 3.93 6.34 -8.64
N VAL A 269 4.34 5.63 -7.58
CA VAL A 269 3.67 4.41 -7.08
C VAL A 269 3.26 4.63 -5.63
N PHE A 270 1.98 4.90 -5.42
CA PHE A 270 1.42 5.29 -4.13
C PHE A 270 0.63 4.13 -3.52
N PHE A 271 1.15 3.51 -2.48
CA PHE A 271 0.47 2.43 -1.76
C PHE A 271 -0.56 3.00 -0.79
N VAL A 272 -1.84 2.87 -1.14
CA VAL A 272 -2.99 3.39 -0.39
C VAL A 272 -4.16 2.43 -0.59
N PRO A 273 -5.01 2.17 0.42
CA PRO A 273 -4.93 2.63 1.81
C PRO A 273 -3.70 2.11 2.54
N MET A 274 -3.07 2.97 3.36
CA MET A 274 -2.01 2.56 4.28
C MET A 274 -2.61 1.85 5.50
N ASN A 275 -1.83 1.00 6.16
CA ASN A 275 -2.27 0.24 7.33
C ASN A 275 -2.75 1.10 8.52
N HIS A 276 -2.41 2.39 8.56
CA HIS A 276 -2.91 3.33 9.57
C HIS A 276 -4.31 3.86 9.25
N ILE A 277 -4.74 3.83 7.99
CA ILE A 277 -6.06 4.34 7.57
C ILE A 277 -7.18 3.49 8.16
N LYS A 278 -7.02 2.16 8.25
CA LYS A 278 -8.02 1.25 8.87
C LYS A 278 -8.28 1.53 10.35
N GLN A 279 -7.40 2.28 11.02
CA GLN A 279 -7.58 2.68 12.42
C GLN A 279 -8.68 3.73 12.58
N ASN A 280 -9.14 4.32 11.48
CA ASN A 280 -10.21 5.30 11.43
C ASN A 280 -11.42 4.74 10.68
N PRO A 281 -12.62 5.31 10.86
CA PRO A 281 -13.79 4.86 10.12
C PRO A 281 -13.56 5.02 8.62
N VAL A 282 -14.09 4.08 7.82
CA VAL A 282 -13.98 4.13 6.35
C VAL A 282 -14.50 5.44 5.76
N TRP A 283 -15.50 6.07 6.41
CA TRP A 283 -16.03 7.36 5.95
C TRP A 283 -14.99 8.49 5.97
N ASN A 284 -14.00 8.45 6.87
CA ASN A 284 -12.91 9.44 6.88
C ASN A 284 -12.12 9.35 5.58
N PHE A 285 -11.76 8.14 5.16
CA PHE A 285 -11.05 7.92 3.90
C PHE A 285 -11.88 8.35 2.69
N HIS A 286 -13.16 7.95 2.66
CA HIS A 286 -14.11 8.35 1.61
C HIS A 286 -14.27 9.87 1.51
N HIS A 287 -14.20 10.58 2.63
CA HIS A 287 -14.30 12.03 2.68
C HIS A 287 -13.00 12.74 2.30
N ASP A 288 -11.87 12.28 2.84
CA ASP A 288 -10.59 13.00 2.76
C ASP A 288 -9.83 12.71 1.48
N PHE A 289 -9.81 11.47 0.98
CA PHE A 289 -9.09 11.12 -0.24
C PHE A 289 -9.49 11.99 -1.46
N PRO A 290 -10.78 12.15 -1.80
CA PRO A 290 -11.19 12.96 -2.95
C PRO A 290 -11.10 14.48 -2.71
N ARG A 291 -10.87 14.94 -1.47
CA ARG A 291 -10.79 16.38 -1.13
C ARG A 291 -9.37 16.87 -0.87
N ALA A 292 -8.50 16.01 -0.35
CA ALA A 292 -7.13 16.33 0.02
C ALA A 292 -6.12 15.78 -1.00
N LEU A 293 -6.04 14.46 -1.16
CA LEU A 293 -4.97 13.82 -1.93
C LEU A 293 -5.24 13.82 -3.44
N LEU A 294 -6.39 13.31 -3.90
CA LEU A 294 -6.63 13.16 -5.34
C LEU A 294 -6.61 14.51 -6.10
N PRO A 295 -7.24 15.60 -5.61
CA PRO A 295 -7.21 16.88 -6.31
C PRO A 295 -5.80 17.47 -6.41
N VAL A 296 -4.98 17.32 -5.37
CA VAL A 296 -3.61 17.87 -5.40
C VAL A 296 -2.73 17.08 -6.36
N VAL A 297 -2.85 15.76 -6.40
CA VAL A 297 -2.16 14.92 -7.39
C VAL A 297 -2.57 15.33 -8.80
N LYS A 298 -3.88 15.43 -9.08
CA LYS A 298 -4.39 15.82 -10.41
C LYS A 298 -3.88 17.18 -10.86
N LYS A 299 -3.74 18.13 -9.92
CA LYS A 299 -3.26 19.49 -10.23
C LYS A 299 -1.75 19.55 -10.44
N ALA A 300 -0.97 18.84 -9.62
CA ALA A 300 0.49 18.95 -9.62
C ALA A 300 1.16 18.02 -10.64
N LYS A 301 0.55 16.86 -10.94
CA LYS A 301 1.14 15.84 -11.79
C LYS A 301 1.28 16.32 -13.25
N PRO A 302 2.48 16.33 -13.83
CA PRO A 302 2.67 16.63 -15.24
C PRO A 302 1.98 15.60 -16.16
N PRO A 303 1.61 15.96 -17.41
CA PRO A 303 0.96 15.04 -18.34
C PRO A 303 1.77 13.77 -18.66
N GLN A 304 3.10 13.85 -18.62
CA GLN A 304 4.00 12.72 -18.90
C GLN A 304 4.14 11.73 -17.74
N CYS A 305 3.83 12.13 -16.51
CA CYS A 305 3.96 11.28 -15.34
C CYS A 305 2.83 10.24 -15.30
N ASP A 306 3.21 8.96 -15.18
CA ASP A 306 2.29 7.87 -14.85
C ASP A 306 2.18 7.76 -13.31
N PHE A 307 0.97 7.79 -12.77
CA PHE A 307 0.72 7.74 -11.33
C PHE A 307 -0.17 6.55 -10.98
N PHE A 308 0.33 5.65 -10.15
CA PHE A 308 -0.39 4.45 -9.71
C PHE A 308 -0.80 4.61 -8.25
N PHE A 309 -2.08 4.41 -7.98
CA PHE A 309 -2.55 4.09 -6.63
C PHE A 309 -2.64 2.57 -6.49
N ILE A 310 -1.90 2.00 -5.55
CA ILE A 310 -1.80 0.55 -5.35
C ILE A 310 -2.60 0.17 -4.10
N PRO A 311 -3.69 -0.63 -4.24
CA PRO A 311 -4.50 -1.11 -3.12
C PRO A 311 -3.68 -1.85 -2.05
N GLY A 312 -4.19 -1.88 -0.80
CA GLY A 312 -3.52 -2.50 0.34
C GLY A 312 -3.53 -4.03 0.32
N THR A 313 -2.56 -4.67 1.00
CA THR A 313 -2.42 -6.13 1.11
C THR A 313 -3.28 -6.72 2.24
N ALA A 314 -3.49 -8.03 2.24
CA ALA A 314 -4.10 -8.73 3.36
C ALA A 314 -3.21 -8.65 4.62
N GLU A 315 -3.83 -8.73 5.79
CA GLU A 315 -3.19 -8.86 7.11
C GLU A 315 -3.66 -10.17 7.79
N PHE A 316 -2.76 -10.83 8.52
CA PHE A 316 -2.99 -12.19 9.02
C PHE A 316 -2.93 -12.25 10.54
N GLU A 317 -4.09 -12.45 11.16
CA GLU A 317 -4.22 -12.47 12.62
C GLU A 317 -3.41 -13.60 13.27
N GLN A 318 -3.32 -14.76 12.60
CA GLN A 318 -2.52 -15.89 13.08
C GLN A 318 -1.00 -15.60 13.16
N HIS A 319 -0.50 -14.59 12.46
CA HIS A 319 0.92 -14.21 12.45
C HIS A 319 1.22 -12.98 13.30
N ARG A 320 0.20 -12.35 13.90
CA ARG A 320 0.37 -11.17 14.77
C ARG A 320 1.27 -11.49 15.94
N LYS A 321 2.41 -10.79 16.01
CA LYS A 321 3.33 -10.87 17.15
C LYS A 321 2.89 -10.00 18.33
N ALA A 322 2.23 -8.88 18.04
CA ALA A 322 1.78 -7.93 19.05
C ALA A 322 0.39 -8.33 19.55
N HIS A 323 0.31 -8.78 20.80
CA HIS A 323 -0.93 -9.30 21.41
C HIS A 323 -2.08 -8.30 21.38
N ASN A 324 -1.81 -7.01 21.53
CA ASN A 324 -2.82 -5.95 21.51
C ASN A 324 -3.46 -5.71 20.14
N TYR A 325 -2.89 -6.26 19.07
CA TYR A 325 -3.43 -6.17 17.71
C TYR A 325 -4.00 -7.48 17.18
N LYS A 326 -3.81 -8.59 17.91
CA LYS A 326 -4.32 -9.90 17.51
C LYS A 326 -5.83 -9.94 17.66
N ASP A 327 -6.53 -10.30 16.59
CA ASP A 327 -8.00 -10.37 16.53
C ASP A 327 -8.69 -9.03 16.84
N MET A 328 -7.95 -7.91 16.75
CA MET A 328 -8.48 -6.58 16.97
C MET A 328 -9.48 -6.23 15.87
N LEU A 329 -10.67 -5.78 16.28
CA LEU A 329 -11.70 -5.31 15.37
C LEU A 329 -11.52 -3.83 15.04
N TRP A 330 -11.56 -3.52 13.76
CA TRP A 330 -11.53 -2.18 13.19
C TRP A 330 -12.93 -1.84 12.70
N TYR A 331 -13.72 -1.18 13.55
CA TYR A 331 -15.12 -0.87 13.27
C TYR A 331 -15.96 -2.11 12.92
N GLY A 332 -15.77 -3.18 13.71
CA GLY A 332 -16.50 -4.44 13.57
C GLY A 332 -15.92 -5.43 12.56
N LEU A 333 -14.78 -5.12 11.94
CA LEU A 333 -14.12 -5.98 10.94
C LEU A 333 -12.72 -6.39 11.39
N LEU A 334 -12.28 -7.60 11.05
CA LEU A 334 -10.87 -7.97 11.16
C LEU A 334 -10.02 -7.16 10.17
N ALA A 335 -8.69 -7.13 10.36
CA ALA A 335 -7.82 -6.25 9.59
C ALA A 335 -7.91 -6.48 8.07
N THR A 336 -7.93 -7.74 7.61
CA THR A 336 -8.07 -8.05 6.18
C THR A 336 -9.39 -7.53 5.61
N ASP A 337 -10.51 -7.73 6.29
CA ASP A 337 -11.81 -7.28 5.80
C ASP A 337 -11.93 -5.74 5.82
N ALA A 338 -11.34 -5.08 6.83
CA ALA A 338 -11.24 -3.63 6.87
C ALA A 338 -10.42 -3.07 5.69
N ILE A 339 -9.30 -3.71 5.34
CA ILE A 339 -8.46 -3.31 4.19
C ILE A 339 -9.19 -3.58 2.88
N ARG A 340 -9.84 -4.74 2.72
CA ARG A 340 -10.64 -5.06 1.53
C ARG A 340 -11.75 -4.02 1.31
N ARG A 341 -12.42 -3.60 2.38
CA ARG A 341 -13.43 -2.54 2.32
C ARG A 341 -12.81 -1.21 1.86
N LEU A 342 -11.65 -0.83 2.38
CA LEU A 342 -10.94 0.39 1.95
C LEU A 342 -10.45 0.30 0.50
N ASN A 343 -9.99 -0.87 0.03
CA ASN A 343 -9.60 -1.09 -1.36
C ASN A 343 -10.78 -0.92 -2.33
N ALA A 344 -11.96 -1.42 -1.94
CA ALA A 344 -13.19 -1.23 -2.71
C ALA A 344 -13.59 0.26 -2.78
N GLU A 345 -13.50 1.00 -1.66
CA GLU A 345 -13.76 2.45 -1.66
C GLU A 345 -12.74 3.22 -2.50
N LEU A 346 -11.45 2.86 -2.43
CA LEU A 346 -10.42 3.44 -3.27
C LEU A 346 -10.75 3.26 -4.77
N PHE A 347 -11.18 2.06 -5.18
CA PHE A 347 -11.58 1.82 -6.57
C PHE A 347 -12.71 2.76 -6.99
N LYS A 348 -13.80 2.84 -6.20
CA LYS A 348 -14.94 3.71 -6.51
C LYS A 348 -14.53 5.16 -6.68
N LEU A 349 -13.67 5.67 -5.80
CA LEU A 349 -13.16 7.05 -5.83
C LEU A 349 -12.23 7.31 -7.04
N LEU A 350 -11.53 6.28 -7.52
CA LEU A 350 -10.60 6.37 -8.64
C LEU A 350 -11.20 5.96 -9.98
N GLU A 351 -12.40 5.40 -10.01
CA GLU A 351 -12.99 4.77 -11.21
C GLU A 351 -12.97 5.71 -12.43
N GLY A 352 -13.40 6.95 -12.25
CA GLY A 352 -13.39 7.97 -13.31
C GLY A 352 -11.98 8.30 -13.82
N GLU A 353 -10.95 8.14 -13.00
CA GLU A 353 -9.55 8.36 -13.40
C GLU A 353 -8.96 7.13 -14.07
N VAL A 354 -9.16 5.93 -13.52
CA VAL A 354 -8.56 4.69 -14.06
C VAL A 354 -9.13 4.33 -15.42
N THR A 355 -10.42 4.62 -15.64
CA THR A 355 -11.11 4.38 -16.92
C THR A 355 -10.78 5.45 -17.97
N ASN A 356 -10.28 6.62 -17.55
CA ASN A 356 -9.93 7.71 -18.46
C ASN A 356 -8.51 7.55 -19.02
N LYS A 357 -8.41 7.29 -20.33
CA LYS A 357 -7.12 7.13 -21.04
C LYS A 357 -6.19 8.35 -20.94
N LYS A 358 -6.73 9.55 -20.70
CA LYS A 358 -5.95 10.79 -20.60
C LYS A 358 -5.50 11.13 -19.18
N SER A 359 -6.07 10.51 -18.13
CA SER A 359 -5.76 10.87 -16.74
C SER A 359 -4.29 10.60 -16.38
N LYS A 360 -3.72 9.54 -16.97
CA LYS A 360 -2.42 8.96 -16.56
C LYS A 360 -2.38 8.60 -15.07
N ILE A 361 -3.55 8.44 -14.46
CA ILE A 361 -3.76 7.92 -13.12
C ILE A 361 -4.30 6.51 -13.30
N TYR A 362 -3.62 5.56 -12.68
CA TYR A 362 -3.89 4.15 -12.79
C TYR A 362 -4.10 3.56 -11.40
N SER A 363 -4.69 2.38 -11.39
CA SER A 363 -4.63 1.46 -10.28
C SER A 363 -4.21 0.09 -10.81
N PHE A 364 -3.89 -0.83 -9.92
CA PHE A 364 -3.37 -2.14 -10.29
C PHE A 364 -4.39 -3.25 -9.97
N LEU A 365 -4.10 -4.10 -8.99
CA LEU A 365 -4.96 -5.18 -8.53
C LEU A 365 -5.29 -4.95 -7.06
N ASP A 366 -6.41 -5.53 -6.61
CA ASP A 366 -6.68 -5.61 -5.17
C ASP A 366 -5.63 -6.53 -4.52
N LEU A 367 -4.68 -5.93 -3.79
CA LEU A 367 -3.61 -6.72 -3.20
C LEU A 367 -4.08 -7.61 -2.05
N VAL A 368 -5.28 -7.44 -1.50
CA VAL A 368 -5.87 -8.42 -0.58
C VAL A 368 -6.05 -9.74 -1.31
N ASP A 369 -6.69 -9.74 -2.49
CA ASP A 369 -6.94 -10.96 -3.25
C ASP A 369 -5.65 -11.57 -3.81
N VAL A 370 -4.66 -10.74 -4.11
CA VAL A 370 -3.32 -11.22 -4.50
C VAL A 370 -2.62 -11.91 -3.33
N THR A 371 -2.65 -11.34 -2.12
CA THR A 371 -1.83 -11.82 -1.00
C THR A 371 -2.52 -12.85 -0.10
N LEU A 372 -3.85 -12.90 -0.08
CA LEU A 372 -4.61 -13.82 0.78
C LEU A 372 -4.17 -15.30 0.65
N PRO A 373 -3.90 -15.84 -0.56
CA PRO A 373 -3.46 -17.23 -0.73
C PRO A 373 -2.02 -17.50 -0.27
N VAL A 374 -1.21 -16.45 -0.05
CA VAL A 374 0.22 -16.55 0.30
C VAL A 374 0.49 -16.09 1.73
N SER A 375 -0.41 -16.42 2.65
CA SER A 375 -0.29 -16.07 4.07
C SER A 375 1.04 -16.48 4.71
N HIS A 376 1.64 -17.58 4.25
CA HIS A 376 2.95 -18.08 4.69
C HIS A 376 4.11 -17.11 4.40
N LEU A 377 3.94 -16.15 3.49
CA LEU A 377 4.91 -15.09 3.23
C LEU A 377 4.76 -13.90 4.20
N SER A 378 3.84 -13.95 5.16
CA SER A 378 3.69 -12.93 6.19
C SER A 378 4.64 -13.17 7.36
N LEU A 379 5.37 -12.13 7.79
CA LEU A 379 6.36 -12.19 8.87
C LEU A 379 5.77 -11.95 10.26
N ASP A 380 4.79 -11.06 10.36
CA ASP A 380 4.24 -10.57 11.63
C ASP A 380 2.75 -10.25 11.57
N GLY A 381 2.05 -10.76 10.55
CA GLY A 381 0.65 -10.47 10.27
C GLY A 381 0.41 -9.16 9.55
N VAL A 382 1.44 -8.32 9.37
CA VAL A 382 1.36 -7.05 8.65
C VAL A 382 2.33 -7.03 7.49
N HIS A 383 3.62 -7.16 7.78
CA HIS A 383 4.71 -7.14 6.81
C HIS A 383 4.91 -8.52 6.19
N PHE A 384 5.36 -8.54 4.94
CA PHE A 384 5.70 -9.76 4.23
C PHE A 384 7.21 -9.99 4.22
N THR A 385 7.62 -11.17 3.77
CA THR A 385 9.02 -11.51 3.49
C THR A 385 9.51 -10.77 2.23
N PRO A 386 10.83 -10.64 2.02
CA PRO A 386 11.39 -10.01 0.81
C PRO A 386 10.88 -10.62 -0.51
N GLU A 387 10.57 -11.92 -0.52
CA GLU A 387 10.07 -12.65 -1.68
C GLU A 387 8.79 -12.02 -2.26
N TRP A 388 7.83 -11.65 -1.40
CA TRP A 388 6.60 -10.96 -1.85
C TRP A 388 6.91 -9.66 -2.59
N TYR A 389 7.72 -8.78 -1.99
CA TYR A 389 8.00 -7.46 -2.57
C TYR A 389 8.77 -7.57 -3.89
N SER A 390 9.68 -8.55 -3.99
CA SER A 390 10.39 -8.89 -5.22
C SER A 390 9.42 -9.36 -6.32
N VAL A 391 8.47 -10.24 -5.99
CA VAL A 391 7.47 -10.73 -6.93
C VAL A 391 6.50 -9.62 -7.36
N PHE A 392 6.06 -8.78 -6.43
CA PHE A 392 5.25 -7.60 -6.74
C PHE A 392 5.93 -6.72 -7.80
N TRP A 393 7.18 -6.32 -7.59
CA TRP A 393 7.87 -5.43 -8.54
C TRP A 393 8.13 -6.10 -9.88
N LYS A 394 8.46 -7.39 -9.90
CA LYS A 394 8.58 -8.15 -11.14
C LYS A 394 7.27 -8.07 -11.94
N VAL A 395 6.14 -8.43 -11.33
CA VAL A 395 4.83 -8.45 -12.01
C VAL A 395 4.37 -7.04 -12.38
N PHE A 396 4.52 -6.07 -11.46
CA PHE A 396 4.17 -4.68 -11.71
C PHE A 396 4.96 -4.10 -12.89
N LEU A 397 6.29 -4.28 -12.91
CA LEU A 397 7.13 -3.81 -14.02
C LEU A 397 6.82 -4.55 -15.31
N ASP A 398 6.55 -5.85 -15.26
CA ASP A 398 6.14 -6.62 -16.45
C ASP A 398 4.83 -6.06 -17.05
N VAL A 399 3.85 -5.69 -16.23
CA VAL A 399 2.61 -5.04 -16.69
C VAL A 399 2.84 -3.60 -17.15
N TYR A 400 3.60 -2.81 -16.39
CA TYR A 400 3.89 -1.41 -16.69
C TYR A 400 4.70 -1.25 -17.99
N CYS A 401 5.59 -2.20 -18.26
CA CYS A 401 6.43 -2.24 -19.45
C CYS A 401 5.72 -2.80 -20.68
N GLN A 402 4.48 -3.28 -20.54
CA GLN A 402 3.66 -3.60 -21.72
C GLN A 402 3.21 -2.34 -22.44
N ASN A 403 3.55 -2.28 -23.73
CA ASN A 403 3.27 -1.18 -24.66
C ASN A 403 3.92 0.18 -24.28
N LYS A 404 3.90 1.11 -25.26
CA LYS A 404 4.84 2.24 -25.47
C LYS A 404 5.48 2.86 -24.22
#